data_AF-A0AAD4GAI6-F1
#
_entry.id   AF-A0AAD4GAI6-F1
#
_cell.length_a   1.000
_cell.length_b   1.000
_cell.length_c   1.000
_cell.angle_alpha   90.00
_cell.angle_beta   90.00
_cell.angle_gamma   90.00
#
_symmetry.space_group_name_H-M   'P 1'
#
loop_
_entity.id
_entity.type
_entity.pdbx_description
1 polymer ?
#
loop_
_entity_poly.entity_id
_entity_poly.type
_entity_poly.pdbx_seq_one_letter_code
_entity_poly.pdbx_strand_id
1 'polypeptide(L)'
;MSKTALDYLWADMDSFSPFVPLLPKQVQEIWDFGPNPAILPLIKCPPPAEWGLFDVYAYRIRPRDDYLDCALYQRLAFIRTGINPFPRLLSLQCYLLHPLTLGVKIFPSSLRCLSLYPEYTSVLDDRAELALRQAAQDAPFLEELCISAIYRLHLGAKLRPLGFKKLHTVQLIANVLRPDFQNFSCLLSTSPIRNLGISLCSSLDVSFRLGGAGGLPDTFPHLEMITIRDVKIHLDHFASISAYGRFFKLLAERRPPVHFIEVRMGRVCVGRRSEYVRGFLATLEPLVDAGLVGLKVEMPLYGAWKVEEDIKKRLRPEAWPSLACFEFMLTEASR
;
A
#
# COMPACT_ATOMS: atom_id res chain seq x y z
N MET A 1 -27.10 -30.28 -2.80
CA MET A 1 -27.15 -28.88 -2.28
C MET A 1 -27.82 -28.01 -3.32
N SER A 2 -28.69 -27.05 -2.92
CA SER A 2 -29.33 -26.14 -3.88
C SER A 2 -28.32 -25.13 -4.43
N LYS A 3 -28.52 -24.67 -5.67
CA LYS A 3 -27.66 -23.69 -6.35
C LYS A 3 -27.53 -22.39 -5.53
N THR A 4 -28.61 -21.98 -4.87
CA THR A 4 -28.69 -20.79 -4.01
C THR A 4 -27.87 -20.91 -2.73
N ALA A 5 -27.83 -22.10 -2.10
CA ALA A 5 -27.03 -22.33 -0.91
C ALA A 5 -25.52 -22.29 -1.22
N LEU A 6 -25.15 -22.81 -2.39
CA LEU A 6 -23.79 -22.68 -2.92
C LEU A 6 -23.45 -21.21 -3.20
N ASP A 7 -24.35 -20.45 -3.81
CA ASP A 7 -24.10 -19.02 -4.12
C ASP A 7 -23.80 -18.18 -2.86
N TYR A 8 -24.46 -18.45 -1.74
CA TYR A 8 -24.12 -17.83 -0.44
C TYR A 8 -22.76 -18.31 0.07
N LEU A 9 -22.52 -19.62 0.04
CA LEU A 9 -21.28 -20.21 0.56
C LEU A 9 -20.04 -19.72 -0.20
N TRP A 10 -20.13 -19.55 -1.52
CA TRP A 10 -19.03 -19.07 -2.36
C TRP A 10 -18.82 -17.56 -2.28
N ALA A 11 -19.81 -16.79 -1.83
CA ALA A 11 -19.68 -15.34 -1.64
C ALA A 11 -18.86 -15.00 -0.38
N ASP A 12 -19.00 -15.82 0.67
CA ASP A 12 -18.33 -15.65 1.98
C ASP A 12 -17.06 -16.51 2.13
N MET A 13 -16.61 -17.15 1.05
CA MET A 13 -15.41 -17.98 1.11
C MET A 13 -14.13 -17.13 1.12
N ASP A 14 -13.33 -17.36 2.15
CA ASP A 14 -12.06 -16.71 2.47
C ASP A 14 -10.84 -17.53 2.00
N SER A 15 -11.05 -18.61 1.26
CA SER A 15 -9.97 -19.51 0.85
C SER A 15 -10.23 -20.17 -0.49
N PHE A 16 -9.15 -20.52 -1.20
CA PHE A 16 -9.24 -21.31 -2.41
C PHE A 16 -9.33 -22.83 -2.17
N SER A 17 -9.13 -23.32 -0.94
CA SER A 17 -9.12 -24.75 -0.66
C SER A 17 -10.33 -25.51 -1.22
N PRO A 18 -11.56 -24.97 -1.19
CA PRO A 18 -12.73 -25.67 -1.75
C PRO A 18 -12.75 -25.75 -3.29
N PHE A 19 -11.88 -25.01 -3.99
CA PHE A 19 -11.71 -25.12 -5.44
C PHE A 19 -10.70 -26.20 -5.84
N VAL A 20 -9.79 -26.59 -4.95
CA VAL A 20 -8.75 -27.58 -5.24
C VAL A 20 -9.36 -28.90 -5.76
N PRO A 21 -10.41 -29.47 -5.12
CA PRO A 21 -11.05 -30.70 -5.62
C PRO A 21 -11.75 -30.54 -6.97
N LEU A 22 -11.99 -29.31 -7.44
CA LEU A 22 -12.64 -29.02 -8.72
C LEU A 22 -11.64 -28.87 -9.88
N LEU A 23 -10.34 -28.80 -9.57
CA LEU A 23 -9.29 -28.67 -10.58
C LEU A 23 -9.15 -29.96 -11.41
N PRO A 24 -8.59 -29.90 -12.63
CA PRO A 24 -8.21 -31.12 -13.34
C PRO A 24 -7.23 -31.96 -12.51
N LYS A 25 -7.32 -33.30 -12.61
CA LYS A 25 -6.54 -34.24 -11.78
C LYS A 25 -5.03 -33.97 -11.84
N GLN A 26 -4.50 -33.70 -13.03
CA GLN A 26 -3.09 -33.37 -13.23
C GLN A 26 -2.66 -32.12 -12.43
N VAL A 27 -3.55 -31.13 -12.32
CA VAL A 27 -3.29 -29.88 -11.57
C VAL A 27 -3.42 -30.13 -10.06
N GLN A 28 -4.35 -30.99 -9.65
CA GLN A 28 -4.50 -31.43 -8.24
C GLN A 28 -3.25 -32.16 -7.75
N GLU A 29 -2.72 -33.11 -8.52
CA GLU A 29 -1.52 -33.87 -8.14
C GLU A 29 -0.35 -32.92 -7.83
N ILE A 30 -0.16 -31.88 -8.65
CA ILE A 30 0.90 -30.87 -8.48
C ILE A 30 0.66 -30.01 -7.24
N TRP A 31 -0.60 -29.79 -6.87
CA TRP A 31 -0.95 -29.11 -5.63
C TRP A 31 -0.48 -29.91 -4.41
N ASP A 32 -0.71 -31.22 -4.43
CA ASP A 32 -0.37 -32.12 -3.32
C ASP A 32 1.14 -32.33 -3.13
N PHE A 33 1.96 -32.16 -4.18
CA PHE A 33 3.42 -32.30 -4.11
C PHE A 33 4.18 -31.03 -3.64
N GLY A 34 3.47 -29.93 -3.38
CA GLY A 34 4.07 -28.72 -2.81
C GLY A 34 4.71 -27.74 -3.82
N PRO A 35 5.26 -26.62 -3.34
CA PRO A 35 5.53 -25.41 -4.11
C PRO A 35 6.85 -25.48 -4.90
N ASN A 36 7.04 -26.42 -5.82
CA ASN A 36 8.21 -26.38 -6.70
C ASN A 36 7.92 -25.52 -7.96
N PRO A 37 8.28 -24.22 -7.99
CA PRO A 37 8.04 -23.35 -9.15
C PRO A 37 8.75 -23.80 -10.41
N ALA A 38 9.85 -24.57 -10.30
CA ALA A 38 10.58 -25.06 -11.47
C ALA A 38 9.75 -26.05 -12.31
N ILE A 39 8.72 -26.65 -11.72
CA ILE A 39 7.83 -27.60 -12.41
C ILE A 39 6.73 -26.85 -13.18
N LEU A 40 6.34 -25.63 -12.76
CA LEU A 40 5.21 -24.90 -13.37
C LEU A 40 5.34 -24.72 -14.91
N PRO A 41 6.50 -24.33 -15.47
CA PRO A 41 6.71 -24.23 -16.92
C PRO A 41 6.56 -25.55 -17.68
N LEU A 42 6.70 -26.69 -17.00
CA LEU A 42 6.65 -28.02 -17.60
C LEU A 42 5.22 -28.59 -17.66
N ILE A 43 4.27 -27.93 -17.00
CA ILE A 43 2.88 -28.36 -16.93
C ILE A 43 2.18 -27.99 -18.23
N LYS A 44 1.69 -28.99 -18.95
CA LYS A 44 0.75 -28.77 -20.05
C LYS A 44 -0.61 -28.44 -19.47
N CYS A 45 -1.21 -27.35 -19.94
CA CYS A 45 -2.59 -27.00 -19.57
C CYS A 45 -3.54 -28.13 -20.00
N PRO A 46 -4.33 -28.71 -19.07
CA PRO A 46 -5.37 -29.68 -19.41
C PRO A 46 -6.40 -29.11 -20.39
N PRO A 47 -7.06 -29.95 -21.19
CA PRO A 47 -8.03 -29.50 -22.18
C PRO A 47 -9.22 -28.76 -21.52
N PRO A 48 -9.85 -27.78 -22.20
CA PRO A 48 -10.93 -26.97 -21.62
C PRO A 48 -12.09 -27.75 -20.99
N ALA A 49 -12.39 -28.95 -21.50
CA ALA A 49 -13.47 -29.80 -20.98
C ALA A 49 -13.25 -30.22 -19.51
N GLU A 50 -12.00 -30.39 -19.08
CA GLU A 50 -11.66 -30.79 -17.71
C GLU A 50 -11.81 -29.62 -16.72
N TRP A 51 -11.84 -28.38 -17.20
CA TRP A 51 -12.00 -27.18 -16.39
C TRP A 51 -13.47 -26.80 -16.16
N GLY A 52 -14.43 -27.45 -16.82
CA GLY A 52 -15.81 -26.99 -16.89
C GLY A 52 -16.47 -26.80 -15.52
N LEU A 53 -16.25 -27.72 -14.58
CA LEU A 53 -16.82 -27.60 -13.24
C LEU A 53 -16.16 -26.47 -12.46
N PHE A 54 -14.83 -26.38 -12.50
CA PHE A 54 -14.08 -25.29 -11.89
C PHE A 54 -14.55 -23.93 -12.41
N ASP A 55 -14.64 -23.76 -13.74
CA ASP A 55 -15.00 -22.50 -14.38
C ASP A 55 -16.39 -21.98 -13.96
N VAL A 56 -17.36 -22.89 -13.79
CA VAL A 56 -18.72 -22.54 -13.34
C VAL A 56 -18.73 -21.92 -11.94
N TYR A 57 -17.85 -22.37 -11.05
CA TYR A 57 -17.75 -21.84 -9.68
C TYR A 57 -16.78 -20.69 -9.57
N ALA A 58 -15.64 -20.75 -10.27
CA ALA A 58 -14.64 -19.70 -10.30
C ALA A 58 -15.19 -18.37 -10.82
N TYR A 59 -16.15 -18.42 -11.76
CA TYR A 59 -16.88 -17.24 -12.23
C TYR A 59 -17.70 -16.52 -11.15
N ARG A 60 -18.03 -17.20 -10.05
CA ARG A 60 -18.87 -16.66 -8.96
C ARG A 60 -18.07 -15.95 -7.88
N ILE A 61 -16.76 -16.18 -7.83
CA ILE A 61 -15.85 -15.58 -6.86
C ILE A 61 -15.80 -14.05 -7.04
N ARG A 62 -16.15 -13.32 -5.97
CA ARG A 62 -16.07 -11.85 -5.89
C ARG A 62 -15.53 -11.31 -4.54
N PRO A 63 -14.67 -12.04 -3.79
CA PRO A 63 -14.27 -11.63 -2.46
C PRO A 63 -13.65 -10.24 -2.53
N ARG A 64 -14.11 -9.42 -1.60
CA ARG A 64 -13.73 -8.02 -1.48
C ARG A 64 -12.68 -7.84 -0.39
N ASP A 65 -12.78 -8.62 0.69
CA ASP A 65 -12.12 -8.25 1.95
C ASP A 65 -11.18 -9.32 2.54
N ASP A 66 -11.17 -10.58 2.07
CA ASP A 66 -10.41 -11.66 2.72
C ASP A 66 -9.45 -12.47 1.81
N TYR A 67 -8.54 -13.16 2.49
CA TYR A 67 -7.30 -13.81 2.06
C TYR A 67 -7.47 -14.84 0.92
N LEU A 68 -7.40 -14.40 -0.34
CA LEU A 68 -7.21 -15.37 -1.42
C LEU A 68 -5.76 -15.91 -1.42
N ASP A 69 -5.60 -17.23 -1.31
CA ASP A 69 -4.29 -17.89 -1.44
C ASP A 69 -3.63 -17.52 -2.80
N CYS A 70 -2.72 -16.56 -2.72
CA CYS A 70 -2.06 -15.96 -3.87
C CYS A 70 -1.28 -16.99 -4.68
N ALA A 71 -0.77 -18.04 -4.01
CA ALA A 71 0.01 -19.07 -4.66
C ALA A 71 -0.87 -19.89 -5.63
N LEU A 72 -2.10 -20.23 -5.25
CA LEU A 72 -3.01 -20.91 -6.18
C LEU A 72 -3.35 -20.00 -7.36
N TYR A 73 -3.71 -18.74 -7.10
CA TYR A 73 -4.05 -17.79 -8.16
C TYR A 73 -2.93 -17.70 -9.20
N GLN A 74 -1.69 -17.49 -8.76
CA GLN A 74 -0.52 -17.38 -9.63
C GLN A 74 -0.25 -18.68 -10.39
N ARG A 75 -0.34 -19.84 -9.74
CA ARG A 75 -0.15 -21.13 -10.41
C ARG A 75 -1.20 -21.37 -11.48
N LEU A 76 -2.47 -21.08 -11.20
CA LEU A 76 -3.55 -21.24 -12.17
C LEU A 76 -3.43 -20.27 -13.33
N ALA A 77 -3.08 -19.01 -13.07
CA ALA A 77 -2.82 -18.01 -14.11
C ALA A 77 -1.63 -18.43 -15.00
N PHE A 78 -0.62 -19.08 -14.42
CA PHE A 78 0.54 -19.59 -15.16
C PHE A 78 0.19 -20.84 -15.99
N ILE A 79 -0.55 -21.80 -15.44
CA ILE A 79 -0.98 -23.01 -16.16
C ILE A 79 -1.95 -22.64 -17.29
N ARG A 80 -2.87 -21.70 -17.03
CA ARG A 80 -3.91 -21.26 -17.98
C ARG A 80 -3.57 -19.92 -18.62
N THR A 81 -2.37 -19.81 -19.21
CA THR A 81 -1.90 -18.60 -19.89
C THR A 81 -2.97 -17.99 -20.80
N GLY A 82 -3.30 -16.72 -20.56
CA GLY A 82 -4.28 -15.96 -21.35
C GLY A 82 -5.74 -16.11 -20.91
N ILE A 83 -6.05 -17.06 -20.02
CA ILE A 83 -7.38 -17.24 -19.42
C ILE A 83 -7.32 -16.80 -17.96
N ASN A 84 -8.19 -15.86 -17.58
CA ASN A 84 -8.27 -15.48 -16.17
C ASN A 84 -8.99 -16.58 -15.39
N PRO A 85 -8.35 -17.20 -14.38
CA PRO A 85 -8.97 -18.27 -13.61
C PRO A 85 -10.18 -17.75 -12.83
N PHE A 86 -10.18 -16.48 -12.43
CA PHE A 86 -11.26 -15.83 -11.68
C PHE A 86 -11.66 -14.51 -12.36
N PRO A 87 -12.48 -14.55 -13.43
CA PRO A 87 -12.73 -13.39 -14.29
C PRO A 87 -13.59 -12.29 -13.64
N ARG A 88 -14.18 -12.54 -12.46
CA ARG A 88 -14.96 -11.57 -11.68
C ARG A 88 -14.28 -11.15 -10.38
N LEU A 89 -13.02 -11.55 -10.17
CA LEU A 89 -12.28 -11.22 -8.97
C LEU A 89 -12.10 -9.70 -8.84
N LEU A 90 -12.46 -9.14 -7.68
CA LEU A 90 -12.41 -7.70 -7.42
C LEU A 90 -11.20 -7.32 -6.55
N SER A 91 -10.78 -8.18 -5.63
CA SER A 91 -9.65 -7.94 -4.74
C SER A 91 -8.65 -9.09 -4.84
N LEU A 92 -7.36 -8.77 -4.85
CA LEU A 92 -6.28 -9.77 -4.88
C LEU A 92 -5.13 -9.31 -4.00
N GLN A 93 -4.73 -10.16 -3.07
CA GLN A 93 -3.40 -10.10 -2.46
C GLN A 93 -2.45 -10.94 -3.32
N CYS A 94 -1.20 -10.52 -3.47
CA CYS A 94 -0.26 -11.15 -4.38
C CYS A 94 1.14 -11.14 -3.77
N TYR A 95 1.57 -12.30 -3.26
CA TYR A 95 2.95 -12.53 -2.83
C TYR A 95 3.83 -12.78 -4.06
N LEU A 96 4.84 -11.94 -4.30
CA LEU A 96 5.70 -12.05 -5.48
C LEU A 96 6.81 -13.10 -5.29
N LEU A 97 6.41 -14.34 -5.01
CA LEU A 97 7.31 -15.48 -4.75
C LEU A 97 8.10 -15.89 -5.99
N HIS A 98 7.57 -15.61 -7.19
CA HIS A 98 8.17 -16.00 -8.46
C HIS A 98 8.25 -14.80 -9.42
N PRO A 99 9.24 -14.76 -10.32
CA PRO A 99 9.34 -13.72 -11.35
C PRO A 99 8.08 -13.73 -12.22
N LEU A 100 7.50 -12.55 -12.46
CA LEU A 100 6.40 -12.40 -13.40
C LEU A 100 6.96 -12.42 -14.82
N THR A 101 6.37 -13.23 -15.70
CA THR A 101 6.72 -13.23 -17.12
C THR A 101 5.90 -12.16 -17.84
N LEU A 102 6.58 -11.15 -18.39
CA LEU A 102 5.93 -10.07 -19.15
C LEU A 102 5.12 -10.65 -20.32
N GLY A 103 3.91 -10.12 -20.51
CA GLY A 103 3.02 -10.52 -21.62
C GLY A 103 2.10 -11.70 -21.29
N VAL A 104 2.27 -12.34 -20.14
CA VAL A 104 1.27 -13.26 -19.59
C VAL A 104 0.22 -12.42 -18.87
N LYS A 105 -1.04 -12.58 -19.23
CA LYS A 105 -2.15 -11.94 -18.52
C LYS A 105 -2.30 -12.60 -17.15
N ILE A 106 -1.89 -11.90 -16.10
CA ILE A 106 -1.90 -12.40 -14.73
C ILE A 106 -3.06 -11.81 -13.96
N PHE A 107 -3.38 -10.53 -14.16
CA PHE A 107 -4.46 -9.89 -13.39
C PHE A 107 -5.78 -9.91 -14.17
N PRO A 108 -6.92 -10.13 -13.49
CA PRO A 108 -8.21 -10.07 -14.15
C PRO A 108 -8.60 -8.61 -14.36
N SER A 109 -9.22 -8.28 -15.50
CA SER A 109 -9.65 -6.90 -15.80
C SER A 109 -10.77 -6.39 -14.88
N SER A 110 -11.43 -7.29 -14.14
CA SER A 110 -12.39 -6.97 -13.08
C SER A 110 -11.74 -6.44 -11.81
N LEU A 111 -10.43 -6.61 -11.64
CA LEU A 111 -9.73 -6.25 -10.40
C LEU A 111 -9.88 -4.76 -10.08
N ARG A 112 -10.13 -4.46 -8.81
CA ARG A 112 -10.30 -3.12 -8.22
C ARG A 112 -9.34 -2.87 -7.08
N CYS A 113 -9.02 -3.89 -6.29
CA CYS A 113 -8.08 -3.78 -5.18
C CYS A 113 -6.91 -4.75 -5.41
N LEU A 114 -5.68 -4.27 -5.30
CA LEU A 114 -4.47 -5.09 -5.44
C LEU A 114 -3.52 -4.82 -4.28
N SER A 115 -3.14 -5.86 -3.55
CA SER A 115 -2.07 -5.78 -2.55
C SER A 115 -0.85 -6.58 -3.00
N LEU A 116 0.30 -5.94 -3.11
CA LEU A 116 1.56 -6.57 -3.52
C LEU A 116 2.49 -6.75 -2.33
N TYR A 117 2.96 -7.99 -2.15
CA TYR A 117 3.89 -8.39 -1.10
C TYR A 117 5.13 -9.02 -1.73
N PRO A 118 6.14 -8.23 -2.10
CA PRO A 118 7.45 -8.75 -2.46
C PRO A 118 8.02 -9.62 -1.34
N GLU A 119 8.69 -10.70 -1.71
CA GLU A 119 9.38 -11.55 -0.74
C GLU A 119 10.52 -10.75 -0.07
N TYR A 120 10.74 -10.98 1.24
CA TYR A 120 11.67 -10.22 2.09
C TYR A 120 13.17 -10.35 1.72
N THR A 121 13.50 -10.94 0.57
CA THR A 121 14.88 -11.17 0.19
C THR A 121 15.57 -9.84 -0.12
N SER A 122 16.70 -9.59 0.56
CA SER A 122 17.47 -8.34 0.63
C SER A 122 18.10 -7.87 -0.69
N VAL A 123 17.72 -8.46 -1.83
CA VAL A 123 18.30 -8.20 -3.13
C VAL A 123 17.27 -7.47 -3.97
N LEU A 124 17.55 -6.20 -4.27
CA LEU A 124 17.26 -5.51 -5.54
C LEU A 124 16.28 -6.24 -6.49
N ASP A 125 15.00 -6.36 -6.11
CA ASP A 125 14.01 -7.15 -6.87
C ASP A 125 13.10 -6.23 -7.69
N ASP A 126 13.16 -6.35 -9.01
CA ASP A 126 12.34 -5.62 -9.97
C ASP A 126 10.92 -6.18 -10.09
N ARG A 127 10.61 -7.30 -9.42
CA ARG A 127 9.29 -7.95 -9.41
C ARG A 127 8.14 -6.99 -9.09
N ALA A 128 8.32 -6.08 -8.14
CA ALA A 128 7.26 -5.13 -7.78
C ALA A 128 6.97 -4.17 -8.95
N GLU A 129 8.00 -3.66 -9.62
CA GLU A 129 7.82 -2.80 -10.78
C GLU A 129 7.16 -3.56 -11.94
N LEU A 130 7.64 -4.77 -12.22
CA LEU A 130 7.06 -5.64 -13.24
C LEU A 130 5.59 -5.96 -12.94
N ALA A 131 5.25 -6.25 -11.69
CA ALA A 131 3.88 -6.48 -11.23
C ALA A 131 3.00 -5.26 -11.46
N LEU A 132 3.50 -4.07 -11.14
CA LEU A 132 2.77 -2.82 -11.37
C LEU A 132 2.55 -2.53 -12.86
N ARG A 133 3.58 -2.77 -13.69
CA ARG A 133 3.46 -2.64 -15.15
C ARG A 133 2.42 -3.60 -15.72
N GLN A 134 2.47 -4.87 -15.29
CA GLN A 134 1.51 -5.89 -15.70
C GLN A 134 0.09 -5.55 -15.21
N ALA A 135 -0.06 -5.09 -13.96
CA ALA A 135 -1.35 -4.66 -13.41
C ALA A 135 -1.95 -3.48 -14.18
N ALA A 136 -1.13 -2.49 -14.57
CA ALA A 136 -1.60 -1.36 -15.37
C ALA A 136 -2.10 -1.79 -16.76
N GLN A 137 -1.52 -2.84 -17.33
CA GLN A 137 -1.95 -3.41 -18.62
C GLN A 137 -3.21 -4.27 -18.48
N ASP A 138 -3.21 -5.18 -17.50
CA ASP A 138 -4.25 -6.19 -17.32
C ASP A 138 -5.52 -5.66 -16.66
N ALA A 139 -5.35 -4.73 -15.70
CA ALA A 139 -6.38 -4.16 -14.85
C ALA A 139 -6.27 -2.61 -14.78
N PRO A 140 -6.44 -1.89 -15.91
CA PRO A 140 -6.28 -0.43 -15.94
C PRO A 140 -7.31 0.34 -15.11
N PHE A 141 -8.37 -0.32 -14.65
CA PHE A 141 -9.42 0.25 -13.79
C PHE A 141 -9.25 -0.10 -12.31
N LEU A 142 -8.04 -0.46 -11.88
CA LEU A 142 -7.70 -0.59 -10.47
C LEU A 142 -8.05 0.69 -9.72
N GLU A 143 -8.68 0.55 -8.56
CA GLU A 143 -9.17 1.63 -7.70
C GLU A 143 -8.26 1.82 -6.47
N GLU A 144 -7.74 0.71 -5.94
CA GLU A 144 -6.91 0.67 -4.73
C GLU A 144 -5.67 -0.20 -4.91
N LEU A 145 -4.53 0.32 -4.43
CA LEU A 145 -3.23 -0.34 -4.50
C LEU A 145 -2.55 -0.31 -3.14
N CYS A 146 -2.25 -1.47 -2.57
CA CYS A 146 -1.44 -1.62 -1.38
C CYS A 146 -0.12 -2.30 -1.73
N ILE A 147 0.97 -1.83 -1.16
CA ILE A 147 2.33 -2.22 -1.50
C ILE A 147 3.07 -2.35 -0.17
N SER A 148 3.34 -3.59 0.27
CA SER A 148 3.97 -3.89 1.56
C SER A 148 5.30 -4.65 1.43
N ALA A 149 6.44 -3.94 1.47
CA ALA A 149 7.81 -4.49 1.50
C ALA A 149 8.91 -3.40 1.55
N ILE A 150 10.18 -3.81 1.51
CA ILE A 150 11.32 -2.94 1.21
C ILE A 150 11.44 -2.81 -0.30
N TYR A 151 11.14 -1.63 -0.86
CA TYR A 151 11.17 -1.41 -2.31
C TYR A 151 12.48 -0.76 -2.74
N ARG A 152 13.08 -1.30 -3.80
CA ARG A 152 14.12 -0.61 -4.57
C ARG A 152 13.69 -0.58 -6.03
N LEU A 153 13.37 0.60 -6.55
CA LEU A 153 13.04 0.78 -7.97
C LEU A 153 14.34 1.01 -8.74
N HIS A 154 14.63 0.13 -9.70
CA HIS A 154 15.86 0.23 -10.50
C HIS A 154 15.76 1.41 -11.47
N LEU A 155 16.75 2.31 -11.41
CA LEU A 155 16.89 3.50 -12.26
C LEU A 155 17.24 3.18 -13.73
N GLY A 156 17.21 1.91 -14.15
CA GLY A 156 17.80 1.43 -15.40
C GLY A 156 17.05 1.82 -16.68
N ALA A 157 15.80 2.26 -16.59
CA ALA A 157 14.98 2.62 -17.75
C ALA A 157 14.23 3.93 -17.51
N LYS A 158 13.99 4.71 -18.59
CA LYS A 158 13.08 5.86 -18.57
C LYS A 158 11.75 5.44 -17.93
N LEU A 159 11.50 5.86 -16.70
CA LEU A 159 10.27 5.53 -15.98
C LEU A 159 9.09 6.14 -16.74
N ARG A 160 8.36 5.28 -17.45
CA ARG A 160 7.10 5.64 -18.09
C ARG A 160 5.99 5.57 -17.05
N PRO A 161 5.17 6.63 -16.90
CA PRO A 161 3.99 6.59 -16.06
C PRO A 161 3.06 5.43 -16.43
N LEU A 162 2.40 4.88 -15.42
CA LEU A 162 1.46 3.78 -15.52
C LEU A 162 0.05 4.32 -15.76
N GLY A 163 -0.65 3.72 -16.73
CA GLY A 163 -1.95 4.18 -17.21
C GLY A 163 -3.15 3.74 -16.37
N PHE A 164 -3.09 3.80 -15.03
CA PHE A 164 -4.25 3.50 -14.21
C PHE A 164 -5.30 4.62 -14.32
N LYS A 165 -6.50 4.26 -14.77
CA LYS A 165 -7.58 5.22 -15.06
C LYS A 165 -8.46 5.55 -13.86
N LYS A 166 -8.44 4.70 -12.82
CA LYS A 166 -9.32 4.83 -11.65
C LYS A 166 -8.59 4.74 -10.31
N LEU A 167 -7.27 4.64 -10.32
CA LEU A 167 -6.49 4.44 -9.10
C LEU A 167 -6.53 5.71 -8.26
N HIS A 168 -7.33 5.68 -7.20
CA HIS A 168 -7.56 6.82 -6.31
C HIS A 168 -6.97 6.62 -4.92
N THR A 169 -6.76 5.38 -4.48
CA THR A 169 -6.17 5.07 -3.17
C THR A 169 -4.89 4.27 -3.32
N VAL A 170 -3.81 4.76 -2.72
CA VAL A 170 -2.52 4.06 -2.69
C VAL A 170 -2.04 3.98 -1.25
N GLN A 171 -1.68 2.79 -0.78
CA GLN A 171 -1.06 2.55 0.51
C GLN A 171 0.33 1.95 0.30
N LEU A 172 1.34 2.63 0.82
CA LEU A 172 2.71 2.15 0.89
C LEU A 172 3.00 1.72 2.33
N ILE A 173 3.47 0.51 2.52
CA ILE A 173 3.88 -0.06 3.81
C ILE A 173 5.33 -0.51 3.63
N ALA A 174 6.26 0.42 3.80
CA ALA A 174 7.60 0.22 3.27
C ALA A 174 8.67 1.03 3.98
N ASN A 175 9.88 0.46 3.98
CA ASN A 175 11.12 1.18 4.23
C ASN A 175 11.52 1.93 2.95
N VAL A 176 10.84 3.03 2.65
CA VAL A 176 11.07 3.74 1.38
C VAL A 176 12.33 4.60 1.49
N LEU A 177 13.36 4.30 0.70
CA LEU A 177 14.47 5.24 0.49
C LEU A 177 14.02 6.35 -0.46
N ARG A 178 14.59 7.56 -0.33
CA ARG A 178 14.23 8.73 -1.16
C ARG A 178 14.13 8.46 -2.67
N PRO A 179 15.13 7.84 -3.36
CA PRO A 179 15.03 7.63 -4.80
C PRO A 179 13.87 6.71 -5.18
N ASP A 180 13.55 5.75 -4.32
CA ASP A 180 12.46 4.80 -4.56
C ASP A 180 11.10 5.50 -4.45
N PHE A 181 10.93 6.41 -3.50
CA PHE A 181 9.69 7.20 -3.40
C PHE A 181 9.49 8.10 -4.63
N GLN A 182 10.55 8.76 -5.11
CA GLN A 182 10.49 9.61 -6.29
C GLN A 182 10.15 8.79 -7.54
N ASN A 183 10.83 7.66 -7.73
CA ASN A 183 10.57 6.75 -8.83
C ASN A 183 9.14 6.22 -8.81
N PHE A 184 8.64 5.85 -7.63
CA PHE A 184 7.26 5.40 -7.45
C PHE A 184 6.26 6.50 -7.78
N SER A 185 6.53 7.72 -7.32
CA SER A 185 5.70 8.88 -7.63
C SER A 185 5.66 9.12 -9.13
N CYS A 186 6.82 9.12 -9.81
CA CYS A 186 6.90 9.25 -11.26
C CYS A 186 6.09 8.17 -11.99
N LEU A 187 6.16 6.91 -11.54
CA LEU A 187 5.40 5.79 -12.11
C LEU A 187 3.89 6.01 -11.99
N LEU A 188 3.40 6.60 -10.90
CA LEU A 188 1.97 6.80 -10.67
C LEU A 188 1.48 8.22 -10.99
N SER A 189 2.34 9.06 -11.57
CA SER A 189 2.08 10.49 -11.76
C SER A 189 0.83 10.83 -12.58
N THR A 190 0.42 9.94 -13.48
CA THR A 190 -0.77 10.09 -14.33
C THR A 190 -2.03 9.49 -13.72
N SER A 191 -1.94 8.86 -12.55
CA SER A 191 -3.07 8.20 -11.88
C SER A 191 -3.87 9.24 -11.07
N PRO A 192 -5.21 9.12 -11.00
CA PRO A 192 -6.07 10.06 -10.28
C PRO A 192 -6.07 9.83 -8.76
N ILE A 193 -4.87 9.74 -8.16
CA ILE A 193 -4.68 9.42 -6.74
C ILE A 193 -5.18 10.58 -5.88
N ARG A 194 -6.15 10.28 -5.01
CA ARG A 194 -6.73 11.22 -4.03
C ARG A 194 -6.26 10.93 -2.61
N ASN A 195 -6.01 9.66 -2.30
CA ASN A 195 -5.62 9.19 -0.98
C ASN A 195 -4.26 8.48 -1.06
N LEU A 196 -3.27 9.01 -0.35
CA LEU A 196 -1.94 8.39 -0.23
C LEU A 196 -1.64 8.06 1.23
N GLY A 197 -1.57 6.77 1.53
CA GLY A 197 -1.11 6.25 2.81
C GLY A 197 0.35 5.82 2.76
N ILE A 198 1.13 6.16 3.79
CA ILE A 198 2.54 5.78 3.93
C ILE A 198 2.73 5.25 5.36
N SER A 199 3.09 3.98 5.52
CA SER A 199 3.50 3.38 6.80
C SER A 199 5.00 3.08 6.75
N LEU A 200 5.72 3.55 7.77
CA LEU A 200 7.18 3.44 7.86
C LEU A 200 7.57 2.30 8.82
N CYS A 201 7.83 1.10 8.30
CA CYS A 201 7.93 -0.10 9.15
C CYS A 201 9.16 -0.22 10.06
N SER A 202 10.25 0.53 9.85
CA SER A 202 11.46 0.38 10.64
C SER A 202 12.10 1.68 11.14
N SER A 203 13.00 1.48 12.09
CA SER A 203 13.93 2.38 12.77
C SER A 203 14.84 3.25 11.88
N LEU A 204 14.52 3.42 10.60
CA LEU A 204 15.45 3.98 9.63
C LEU A 204 15.80 5.43 9.97
N ASP A 205 17.11 5.58 10.17
CA ASP A 205 17.86 6.82 10.16
C ASP A 205 17.25 7.78 9.14
N VAL A 206 16.97 8.98 9.63
CA VAL A 206 16.16 10.02 9.00
C VAL A 206 16.97 10.74 7.91
N SER A 207 17.65 9.93 7.10
CA SER A 207 18.15 10.28 5.79
C SER A 207 17.05 10.23 4.72
N PHE A 208 15.78 10.45 5.11
CA PHE A 208 14.82 11.22 4.31
C PHE A 208 15.36 12.66 4.13
N ARG A 209 16.54 12.77 3.50
CA ARG A 209 17.13 14.03 3.05
C ARG A 209 16.36 14.45 1.82
N LEU A 210 15.15 14.99 1.99
CA LEU A 210 14.38 15.64 0.93
C LEU A 210 15.05 16.93 0.38
N GLY A 211 16.33 17.16 0.66
CA GLY A 211 17.09 18.37 0.31
C GLY A 211 17.75 18.30 -1.08
N GLY A 212 16.97 18.06 -2.13
CA GLY A 212 17.44 18.23 -3.52
C GLY A 212 16.25 18.56 -4.40
N ALA A 213 16.44 19.39 -5.42
CA ALA A 213 15.45 20.16 -6.19
C ALA A 213 14.36 19.39 -6.97
N GLY A 214 13.95 18.19 -6.56
CA GLY A 214 12.91 17.38 -7.22
C GLY A 214 11.96 16.74 -6.20
N GLY A 215 11.29 17.54 -5.38
CA GLY A 215 10.34 17.06 -4.37
C GLY A 215 9.06 16.47 -4.97
N LEU A 216 8.15 16.05 -4.08
CA LEU A 216 6.75 15.72 -4.39
C LEU A 216 5.88 16.78 -5.14
N PRO A 217 6.17 18.10 -5.21
CA PRO A 217 5.11 19.10 -5.35
C PRO A 217 4.10 18.90 -6.48
N ASP A 218 4.47 18.31 -7.62
CA ASP A 218 3.56 18.21 -8.76
C ASP A 218 3.21 16.77 -9.19
N THR A 219 3.71 15.75 -8.48
CA THR A 219 3.62 14.37 -8.99
C THR A 219 2.23 13.76 -8.84
N PHE A 220 1.40 14.26 -7.91
CA PHE A 220 0.02 13.81 -7.74
C PHE A 220 -0.93 15.01 -7.79
N PRO A 221 -1.42 15.42 -8.96
CA PRO A 221 -2.23 16.63 -9.09
C PRO A 221 -3.59 16.52 -8.38
N HIS A 222 -4.11 15.32 -8.15
CA HIS A 222 -5.44 15.08 -7.56
C HIS A 222 -5.41 14.70 -6.08
N LEU A 223 -4.23 14.70 -5.44
CA LEU A 223 -4.09 14.23 -4.06
C LEU A 223 -4.79 15.18 -3.07
N GLU A 224 -5.75 14.65 -2.33
CA GLU A 224 -6.61 15.36 -1.38
C GLU A 224 -6.26 15.02 0.07
N MET A 225 -5.86 13.77 0.33
CA MET A 225 -5.61 13.22 1.66
C MET A 225 -4.28 12.46 1.73
N ILE A 226 -3.53 12.71 2.79
CA ILE A 226 -2.32 11.95 3.12
C ILE A 226 -2.46 11.34 4.51
N THR A 227 -2.17 10.04 4.61
CA THR A 227 -2.10 9.33 5.89
C THR A 227 -0.67 8.84 6.11
N ILE A 228 -0.08 9.14 7.26
CA ILE A 228 1.27 8.71 7.64
C ILE A 228 1.15 7.87 8.90
N ARG A 229 1.62 6.62 8.88
CA ARG A 229 1.51 5.67 10.01
C ARG A 229 2.87 5.15 10.45
N ASP A 230 2.90 4.64 11.68
CA ASP A 230 4.04 3.93 12.27
C ASP A 230 5.34 4.74 12.26
N VAL A 231 5.23 6.07 12.37
CA VAL A 231 6.39 6.97 12.38
C VAL A 231 7.25 6.68 13.62
N LYS A 232 8.30 5.87 13.46
CA LYS A 232 9.28 5.57 14.51
C LYS A 232 10.30 6.69 14.57
N ILE A 233 10.29 7.45 15.66
CA ILE A 233 11.28 8.49 15.92
C ILE A 233 12.19 7.99 17.04
N HIS A 234 13.45 7.70 16.68
CA HIS A 234 14.44 7.30 17.67
C HIS A 234 14.83 8.43 18.59
N LEU A 235 15.08 8.01 19.82
CA LEU A 235 15.48 8.83 20.94
C LEU A 235 16.76 9.59 20.59
N ASP A 236 16.72 10.88 20.87
CA ASP A 236 17.83 11.83 20.81
C ASP A 236 18.08 12.57 19.50
N HIS A 237 17.24 12.43 18.45
CA HIS A 237 17.49 13.13 17.18
C HIS A 237 16.35 14.09 16.80
N PHE A 238 16.50 15.38 17.17
CA PHE A 238 15.79 16.50 16.54
C PHE A 238 15.90 16.49 15.00
N ALA A 239 16.91 15.81 14.45
CA ALA A 239 17.04 15.57 13.01
C ALA A 239 15.81 14.89 12.39
N SER A 240 15.07 14.07 13.15
CA SER A 240 13.82 13.45 12.72
C SER A 240 12.72 14.49 12.47
N ILE A 241 12.44 15.34 13.46
CA ILE A 241 11.48 16.45 13.37
C ILE A 241 11.84 17.35 12.19
N SER A 242 13.12 17.67 12.02
CA SER A 242 13.60 18.49 10.89
C SER A 242 13.32 17.85 9.52
N ALA A 243 13.37 16.52 9.39
CA ALA A 243 13.02 15.88 8.13
C ALA A 243 11.51 15.83 7.87
N TYR A 244 10.69 15.57 8.90
CA TYR A 244 9.24 15.70 8.79
C TYR A 244 8.83 17.13 8.46
N GLY A 245 9.47 18.13 9.08
CA GLY A 245 9.25 19.53 8.75
C GLY A 245 9.59 19.87 7.30
N ARG A 246 10.66 19.30 6.73
CA ARG A 246 10.92 19.43 5.29
C ARG A 246 9.84 18.77 4.44
N PHE A 247 9.35 17.59 4.83
CA PHE A 247 8.28 16.90 4.12
C PHE A 247 6.97 17.70 4.15
N PHE A 248 6.54 18.16 5.33
CA PHE A 248 5.35 18.98 5.49
C PHE A 248 5.47 20.33 4.78
N LYS A 249 6.66 20.94 4.78
CA LYS A 249 6.91 22.15 3.98
C LYS A 249 6.72 21.90 2.48
N LEU A 250 7.23 20.79 1.94
CA LEU A 250 7.01 20.45 0.53
C LEU A 250 5.53 20.20 0.21
N LEU A 251 4.77 19.62 1.15
CA LEU A 251 3.32 19.45 1.01
C LEU A 251 2.57 20.79 1.08
N ALA A 252 3.03 21.73 1.91
CA ALA A 252 2.47 23.08 2.00
C ALA A 252 2.70 23.89 0.72
N GLU A 253 3.79 23.64 0.01
CA GLU A 253 4.13 24.31 -1.25
C GLU A 253 3.33 23.78 -2.46
N ARG A 254 2.63 22.65 -2.32
CA ARG A 254 1.91 21.98 -3.42
C ARG A 254 0.65 22.73 -3.86
N ARG A 255 0.34 22.62 -5.16
CA ARG A 255 -0.91 23.08 -5.77
C ARG A 255 -1.56 21.95 -6.60
N PRO A 256 -2.82 21.57 -6.34
CA PRO A 256 -3.72 22.04 -5.28
C PRO A 256 -3.25 21.59 -3.87
N PRO A 257 -3.60 22.34 -2.81
CA PRO A 257 -3.19 22.00 -1.45
C PRO A 257 -3.78 20.66 -1.00
N VAL A 258 -3.11 20.00 -0.05
CA VAL A 258 -3.66 18.83 0.65
C VAL A 258 -4.72 19.32 1.63
N HIS A 259 -5.91 18.73 1.62
CA HIS A 259 -7.00 19.14 2.52
C HIS A 259 -6.97 18.40 3.85
N PHE A 260 -6.48 17.15 3.87
CA PHE A 260 -6.51 16.33 5.09
C PHE A 260 -5.19 15.60 5.33
N ILE A 261 -4.70 15.66 6.56
CA ILE A 261 -3.52 14.92 7.02
C ILE A 261 -3.85 14.13 8.27
N GLU A 262 -3.52 12.84 8.25
CA GLU A 262 -3.52 11.98 9.44
C GLU A 262 -2.10 11.50 9.71
N VAL A 263 -1.62 11.67 10.95
CA VAL A 263 -0.30 11.22 11.39
C VAL A 263 -0.48 10.32 12.61
N ARG A 264 -0.04 9.07 12.52
CA ARG A 264 0.09 8.16 13.66
C ARG A 264 1.55 7.89 13.93
N MET A 265 2.01 8.33 15.10
CA MET A 265 3.37 8.09 15.53
C MET A 265 3.52 6.72 16.18
N GLY A 266 4.69 6.12 15.99
CA GLY A 266 5.16 5.03 16.84
C GLY A 266 5.48 5.53 18.26
N ARG A 267 5.84 4.61 19.15
CA ARG A 267 6.18 4.94 20.54
C ARG A 267 7.34 5.95 20.59
N VAL A 268 7.14 7.05 21.33
CA VAL A 268 8.16 8.08 21.56
C VAL A 268 8.58 8.04 23.04
N CYS A 269 9.87 7.84 23.33
CA CYS A 269 10.41 7.81 24.71
C CYS A 269 11.37 8.98 25.02
N VAL A 270 11.07 10.20 24.60
CA VAL A 270 12.02 11.32 24.72
C VAL A 270 12.14 11.88 26.14
N GLY A 271 13.35 12.32 26.52
CA GLY A 271 13.59 13.02 27.78
C GLY A 271 12.92 14.40 27.83
N ARG A 272 13.02 15.18 26.73
CA ARG A 272 12.48 16.54 26.57
C ARG A 272 11.15 16.57 25.81
N ARG A 273 10.12 16.02 26.45
CA ARG A 273 8.77 15.82 25.89
C ARG A 273 8.12 17.10 25.36
N SER A 274 8.17 18.17 26.15
CA SER A 274 7.59 19.46 25.80
C SER A 274 8.25 20.05 24.56
N GLU A 275 9.58 20.11 24.52
CA GLU A 275 10.32 20.58 23.34
C GLU A 275 10.02 19.74 22.10
N TYR A 276 9.86 18.44 22.26
CA TYR A 276 9.52 17.53 21.17
C TYR A 276 8.13 17.82 20.59
N VAL A 277 7.09 17.88 21.42
CA VAL A 277 5.72 18.17 20.99
C VAL A 277 5.67 19.58 20.37
N ARG A 278 6.31 20.57 21.01
CA ARG A 278 6.41 21.94 20.50
C ARG A 278 7.08 21.99 19.14
N GLY A 279 8.21 21.29 18.98
CA GLY A 279 8.93 21.18 17.71
C GLY A 279 8.08 20.52 16.63
N PHE A 280 7.35 19.45 16.96
CA PHE A 280 6.45 18.80 16.01
C PHE A 280 5.30 19.72 15.58
N LEU A 281 4.61 20.38 16.52
CA LEU A 281 3.55 21.34 16.18
C LEU A 281 4.04 22.45 15.24
N ALA A 282 5.25 22.98 15.48
CA ALA A 282 5.85 23.99 14.61
C ALA A 282 6.09 23.49 13.17
N THR A 283 6.25 22.17 12.97
CA THR A 283 6.37 21.61 11.61
C THR A 283 5.05 21.49 10.87
N LEU A 284 3.91 21.57 11.58
CA LEU A 284 2.58 21.51 11.00
C LEU A 284 2.04 22.89 10.60
N GLU A 285 2.51 23.97 11.25
CA GLU A 285 2.06 25.35 10.97
C GLU A 285 2.07 25.70 9.46
N PRO A 286 3.12 25.40 8.68
CA PRO A 286 3.13 25.71 7.25
C PRO A 286 2.00 25.04 6.46
N LEU A 287 1.56 23.84 6.86
CA LEU A 287 0.46 23.13 6.20
C LEU A 287 -0.87 23.83 6.46
N VAL A 288 -1.08 24.25 7.70
CA VAL A 288 -2.27 24.98 8.10
C VAL A 288 -2.34 26.31 7.36
N ASP A 289 -1.23 27.05 7.31
CA ASP A 289 -1.12 28.31 6.56
C ASP A 289 -1.35 28.12 5.06
N ALA A 290 -1.00 26.95 4.51
CA ALA A 290 -1.23 26.60 3.11
C ALA A 290 -2.69 26.19 2.79
N GLY A 291 -3.57 26.13 3.78
CA GLY A 291 -4.99 25.82 3.60
C GLY A 291 -5.40 24.38 3.94
N LEU A 292 -4.66 23.69 4.81
CA LEU A 292 -5.10 22.40 5.37
C LEU A 292 -6.46 22.59 6.06
N VAL A 293 -7.38 21.65 5.83
CA VAL A 293 -8.75 21.69 6.39
C VAL A 293 -8.89 20.76 7.59
N GLY A 294 -8.25 19.60 7.54
CA GLY A 294 -8.32 18.60 8.61
C GLY A 294 -6.96 18.03 8.99
N LEU A 295 -6.75 17.88 10.30
CA LEU A 295 -5.53 17.33 10.88
C LEU A 295 -5.88 16.38 12.02
N LYS A 296 -5.42 15.13 11.91
CA LYS A 296 -5.48 14.15 12.98
C LYS A 296 -4.09 13.69 13.34
N VAL A 297 -3.75 13.75 14.62
CA VAL A 297 -2.46 13.30 15.13
C VAL A 297 -2.67 12.36 16.31
N GLU A 298 -2.11 11.17 16.22
CA GLU A 298 -1.97 10.24 17.34
C GLU A 298 -0.49 10.13 17.71
N MET A 299 -0.17 10.47 18.96
CA MET A 299 1.20 10.50 19.46
C MET A 299 1.30 9.78 20.81
N PRO A 300 1.64 8.47 20.81
CA PRO A 300 1.94 7.73 22.02
C PRO A 300 3.29 8.17 22.60
N LEU A 301 3.26 8.80 23.77
CA LEU A 301 4.40 9.41 24.45
C LEU A 301 4.56 8.85 25.87
N TYR A 302 5.74 8.36 26.20
CA TYR A 302 6.02 7.92 27.57
C TYR A 302 6.12 9.11 28.53
N GLY A 303 5.30 9.17 29.57
CA GLY A 303 5.17 10.30 30.47
C GLY A 303 4.46 11.49 29.82
N ALA A 304 3.43 11.24 29.00
CA ALA A 304 2.64 12.28 28.32
C ALA A 304 2.08 13.32 29.29
N TRP A 305 1.76 12.90 30.51
CA TRP A 305 1.31 13.77 31.60
C TRP A 305 2.31 14.88 31.98
N LYS A 306 3.62 14.68 31.68
CA LYS A 306 4.70 15.66 31.93
C LYS A 306 4.82 16.75 30.87
N VAL A 307 4.01 16.74 29.82
CA VAL A 307 3.98 17.84 28.84
C VAL A 307 3.46 19.11 29.52
N GLU A 308 4.15 20.22 29.30
CA GLU A 308 3.83 21.52 29.90
C GLU A 308 2.41 21.99 29.50
N GLU A 309 1.74 22.71 30.39
CA GLU A 309 0.35 23.15 30.21
C GLU A 309 0.17 24.14 29.05
N ASP A 310 1.18 24.98 28.75
CA ASP A 310 1.16 25.87 27.59
C ASP A 310 1.11 25.07 26.28
N ILE A 311 1.84 23.96 26.20
CA ILE A 311 1.79 23.08 25.02
C ILE A 311 0.47 22.34 24.96
N LYS A 312 -0.04 21.81 26.09
CA LYS A 312 -1.35 21.15 26.12
C LYS A 312 -2.47 22.05 25.63
N LYS A 313 -2.42 23.36 25.91
CA LYS A 313 -3.36 24.33 25.34
C LYS A 313 -3.28 24.40 23.82
N ARG A 314 -2.08 24.29 23.23
CA ARG A 314 -1.88 24.21 21.77
C ARG A 314 -2.36 22.90 21.15
N LEU A 315 -2.65 21.87 21.94
CA LEU A 315 -3.18 20.59 21.44
C LEU A 315 -4.71 20.54 21.42
N ARG A 316 -5.37 21.65 21.73
CA ARG A 316 -6.83 21.76 21.69
C ARG A 316 -7.29 22.39 20.37
N PRO A 317 -8.51 22.09 19.89
CA PRO A 317 -9.05 22.67 18.67
C PRO A 317 -9.06 24.20 18.64
N GLU A 318 -9.24 24.86 19.80
CA GLU A 318 -9.31 26.32 19.87
C GLU A 318 -7.99 27.00 19.50
N ALA A 319 -6.86 26.31 19.61
CA ALA A 319 -5.55 26.82 19.19
C ALA A 319 -5.34 26.78 17.67
N TRP A 320 -6.23 26.12 16.92
CA TRP A 320 -6.12 25.93 15.46
C TRP A 320 -7.43 26.29 14.75
N PRO A 321 -7.88 27.55 14.86
CA PRO A 321 -9.22 27.96 14.41
C PRO A 321 -9.43 27.86 12.89
N SER A 322 -8.36 27.77 12.11
CA SER A 322 -8.41 27.58 10.65
C SER A 322 -8.73 26.14 10.23
N LEU A 323 -8.60 25.17 11.14
CA LEU A 323 -8.90 23.76 10.86
C LEU A 323 -10.37 23.47 11.16
N ALA A 324 -11.09 22.95 10.17
CA ALA A 324 -12.46 22.47 10.36
C ALA A 324 -12.52 21.18 11.18
N CYS A 325 -11.46 20.36 11.12
CA CYS A 325 -11.32 19.15 11.92
C CYS A 325 -9.91 19.09 12.51
N PHE A 326 -9.79 19.16 13.83
CA PHE A 326 -8.53 18.99 14.52
C PHE A 326 -8.68 17.99 15.66
N GLU A 327 -7.87 16.94 15.63
CA GLU A 327 -7.82 15.92 16.66
C GLU A 327 -6.35 15.63 16.99
N PHE A 328 -5.96 15.86 18.25
CA PHE A 328 -4.62 15.53 18.71
C PHE A 328 -4.70 14.67 19.96
N MET A 329 -4.31 13.40 19.82
CA MET A 329 -4.31 12.43 20.91
C MET A 329 -2.89 12.22 21.42
N LEU A 330 -2.61 12.72 22.63
CA LEU A 330 -1.46 12.30 23.42
C LEU A 330 -1.86 11.10 24.28
N THR A 331 -1.31 9.93 23.98
CA THR A 331 -1.56 8.71 24.77
C THR A 331 -0.34 8.34 25.58
N GLU A 332 -0.55 7.82 26.80
CA GLU A 332 0.54 7.31 27.61
C GLU A 332 1.03 5.98 27.00
N ALA A 333 2.30 5.91 26.62
CA ALA A 333 2.86 4.66 26.11
C ALA A 333 3.08 3.64 27.24
N SER A 334 2.56 2.42 27.10
CA SER A 334 2.84 1.31 28.03
C SER A 334 4.33 0.93 28.01
N ARG A 335 4.92 0.68 29.19
CA ARG A 335 6.31 0.23 29.32
C ARG A 335 6.62 -1.02 28.50
#